data_AF-A0AAU5KIB9-F1
#
_entry.id   AF-A0AAU5KIB9-F1
#
_cell.length_a   1.000
_cell.length_b   1.000
_cell.length_c   1.000
_cell.angle_alpha   90.00
_cell.angle_beta   90.00
_cell.angle_gamma   90.00
#
_symmetry.space_group_name_H-M   'P 1'
#
loop_
_entity.id
_entity.type
_entity.pdbx_description
1 polymer ?
#
loop_
_entity_poly.entity_id
_entity_poly.type
_entity_poly.pdbx_seq_one_letter_code
_entity_poly.pdbx_strand_id
1 'polypeptide(L)'
;MAMDHAMDSEPGPGLHYATDSGLDEEDAQLVAERGRVDRPPTAAELTVPALSRFLVEVAGPATVEEYQARLRAVLGSALDHTVAGLDLDHLPDSAALALDRSVRPVPPWFAAISTGPGAAHAARETAPEFARQGAGRFVAAGHGTGWRLAGWLERFDWDNTFRTWQWWDVTRTGGRTVSIWVDAHGEDFFACQELRWAAWTAGAARVDGPALVDARVWLAERSGHPLSPSAGR
;
A
#
# COMPACT_ATOMS: atom_id res chain seq x y z
N MET A 1 -38.34 -28.09 57.78
CA MET A 1 -37.34 -29.17 57.81
C MET A 1 -37.36 -29.80 56.42
N ALA A 2 -36.23 -29.73 55.69
CA ALA A 2 -35.93 -30.28 54.35
C ALA A 2 -36.84 -29.78 53.19
N MET A 3 -36.38 -28.89 52.29
CA MET A 3 -35.44 -29.12 51.16
C MET A 3 -35.86 -30.26 50.23
N ASP A 4 -36.26 -29.92 48.99
CA ASP A 4 -35.83 -30.68 47.82
C ASP A 4 -35.71 -29.78 46.58
N HIS A 5 -34.46 -29.64 46.13
CA HIS A 5 -34.04 -29.28 44.77
C HIS A 5 -34.37 -30.50 43.87
N ALA A 6 -34.60 -30.44 42.55
CA ALA A 6 -33.79 -29.84 41.51
C ALA A 6 -34.62 -29.89 40.21
N MET A 7 -34.66 -28.79 39.46
CA MET A 7 -34.98 -28.86 38.04
C MET A 7 -33.66 -29.01 37.29
N ASP A 8 -33.47 -30.19 36.70
CA ASP A 8 -32.47 -30.47 35.68
C ASP A 8 -32.70 -29.51 34.50
N SER A 9 -31.70 -28.71 34.19
CA SER A 9 -31.57 -28.02 32.91
C SER A 9 -30.15 -28.29 32.45
N GLU A 10 -30.00 -29.33 31.64
CA GLU A 10 -28.73 -29.62 30.98
C GLU A 10 -28.37 -28.45 30.05
N PRO A 11 -27.18 -27.84 30.19
CA PRO A 11 -26.66 -26.98 29.15
C PRO A 11 -26.18 -27.86 27.99
N GLY A 12 -26.87 -27.76 26.85
CA GLY A 12 -26.46 -28.39 25.60
C GLY A 12 -25.02 -28.03 25.22
N PRO A 13 -24.34 -28.87 24.42
CA PRO A 13 -22.92 -28.72 24.14
C PRO A 13 -22.65 -27.34 23.55
N GLY A 14 -21.88 -26.54 24.29
CA GLY A 14 -21.39 -25.27 23.84
C GLY A 14 -20.73 -25.46 22.49
N LEU A 15 -21.28 -24.78 21.48
CA LEU A 15 -20.57 -24.48 20.25
C LEU A 15 -19.28 -23.77 20.68
N HIS A 16 -18.18 -24.53 20.70
CA HIS A 16 -16.85 -23.97 20.62
C HIS A 16 -16.81 -23.17 19.32
N TYR A 17 -17.06 -21.86 19.41
CA TYR A 17 -16.61 -20.93 18.39
C TYR A 17 -15.12 -21.20 18.25
N ALA A 18 -14.74 -21.65 17.04
CA ALA A 18 -13.35 -21.73 16.65
C ALA A 18 -12.70 -20.40 17.03
N THR A 19 -11.62 -20.48 17.80
CA THR A 19 -10.83 -19.32 18.18
C THR A 19 -10.43 -18.58 16.92
N ASP A 20 -10.89 -17.34 16.90
CA ASP A 20 -10.53 -16.23 16.05
C ASP A 20 -9.01 -15.98 16.08
N SER A 21 -8.25 -16.82 15.39
CA SER A 21 -6.78 -16.73 15.32
C SER A 21 -6.28 -16.20 13.98
N GLY A 22 -7.18 -16.02 13.01
CA GLY A 22 -6.85 -15.48 11.67
C GLY A 22 -6.80 -13.96 11.66
N LEU A 23 -7.73 -13.30 12.36
CA LEU A 23 -7.77 -11.83 12.46
C LEU A 23 -6.50 -11.29 13.16
N ASP A 24 -6.00 -11.98 14.18
CA ASP A 24 -4.75 -11.60 14.88
C ASP A 24 -3.51 -11.61 13.96
N GLU A 25 -3.45 -12.54 12.99
CA GLU A 25 -2.31 -12.65 12.06
C GLU A 25 -2.41 -11.61 10.94
N GLU A 26 -3.60 -11.37 10.41
CA GLU A 26 -3.87 -10.35 9.40
C GLU A 26 -3.59 -8.94 9.95
N ASP A 27 -4.04 -8.66 11.18
CA ASP A 27 -3.74 -7.42 11.89
C ASP A 27 -2.24 -7.24 12.11
N ALA A 28 -1.53 -8.30 12.53
CA ALA A 28 -0.08 -8.26 12.70
C ALA A 28 0.66 -7.97 11.39
N GLN A 29 0.19 -8.53 10.27
CA GLN A 29 0.76 -8.28 8.94
C GLN A 29 0.54 -6.83 8.50
N LEU A 30 -0.66 -6.28 8.70
CA LEU A 30 -0.97 -4.89 8.37
C LEU A 30 -0.14 -3.91 9.23
N VAL A 31 0.00 -4.19 10.53
CA VAL A 31 0.86 -3.41 11.44
C VAL A 31 2.33 -3.49 11.01
N ALA A 32 2.82 -4.66 10.59
CA ALA A 32 4.17 -4.82 10.07
C ALA A 32 4.38 -4.06 8.75
N GLU A 33 3.45 -4.17 7.81
CA GLU A 33 3.43 -3.42 6.55
C GLU A 33 3.47 -1.91 6.80
N ARG A 34 2.61 -1.46 7.71
CA ARG A 34 2.55 -0.08 8.16
C ARG A 34 3.88 0.38 8.76
N GLY A 35 4.54 -0.45 9.56
CA GLY A 35 5.88 -0.19 10.08
C GLY A 35 6.93 -0.02 8.99
N ARG A 36 6.87 -0.83 7.91
CA ARG A 36 7.77 -0.76 6.75
C ARG A 36 7.59 0.51 5.90
N VAL A 37 6.46 1.20 6.00
CA VAL A 37 6.28 2.51 5.37
C VAL A 37 7.09 3.60 6.08
N ASP A 38 7.15 3.59 7.41
CA ASP A 38 7.85 4.62 8.19
C ASP A 38 9.36 4.41 8.27
N ARG A 39 9.79 3.15 8.29
CA ARG A 39 11.21 2.79 8.29
C ARG A 39 11.49 1.73 7.24
N PRO A 40 12.67 1.77 6.61
CA PRO A 40 13.14 0.64 5.81
C PRO A 40 13.12 -0.64 6.67
N PRO A 41 12.72 -1.80 6.12
CA PRO A 41 12.85 -3.09 6.80
C PRO A 41 14.31 -3.37 7.17
N THR A 42 14.61 -4.44 7.88
CA THR A 42 15.98 -4.92 8.17
C THR A 42 16.22 -6.24 7.43
N ALA A 43 17.48 -6.64 7.27
CA ALA A 43 17.78 -7.93 6.65
C ALA A 43 17.19 -9.11 7.44
N ALA A 44 17.04 -8.98 8.77
CA ALA A 44 16.44 -9.99 9.62
C ALA A 44 14.92 -10.13 9.43
N GLU A 45 14.25 -9.07 8.96
CA GLU A 45 12.81 -9.10 8.65
C GLU A 45 12.52 -9.83 7.34
N LEU A 46 13.52 -10.03 6.47
CA LEU A 46 13.35 -10.74 5.20
C LEU A 46 13.21 -12.25 5.43
N THR A 47 11.96 -12.72 5.42
CA THR A 47 11.61 -14.14 5.55
C THR A 47 11.18 -14.79 4.24
N VAL A 48 10.95 -13.99 3.19
CA VAL A 48 10.52 -14.46 1.87
C VAL A 48 11.69 -14.59 0.88
N PRO A 49 11.70 -15.62 0.00
CA PRO A 49 12.80 -15.84 -0.93
C PRO A 49 12.80 -14.87 -2.12
N ALA A 50 11.64 -14.29 -2.45
CA ALA A 50 11.47 -13.41 -3.59
C ALA A 50 10.53 -12.25 -3.24
N LEU A 51 10.73 -11.13 -3.93
CA LEU A 51 9.89 -9.94 -3.84
C LEU A 51 9.50 -9.50 -5.25
N SER A 52 8.33 -8.91 -5.37
CA SER A 52 7.89 -8.28 -6.62
C SER A 52 8.43 -6.86 -6.69
N ARG A 53 9.10 -6.55 -7.80
CA ARG A 53 9.81 -5.29 -8.03
C ARG A 53 9.15 -4.48 -9.13
N PHE A 54 8.97 -3.20 -8.87
CA PHE A 54 8.71 -2.20 -9.89
C PHE A 54 9.92 -1.29 -10.04
N LEU A 55 10.41 -1.11 -11.26
CA LEU A 55 11.48 -0.18 -11.56
C LEU A 55 10.85 1.16 -11.95
N VAL A 56 11.23 2.22 -11.25
CA VAL A 56 10.65 3.55 -11.44
C VAL A 56 11.72 4.56 -11.80
N GLU A 57 11.50 5.28 -12.89
CA GLU A 57 12.26 6.47 -13.23
C GLU A 57 11.52 7.70 -12.68
N VAL A 58 12.22 8.55 -11.91
CA VAL A 58 11.64 9.73 -11.26
C VAL A 58 11.67 10.94 -12.20
N ALA A 59 10.51 11.57 -12.43
CA ALA A 59 10.36 12.69 -13.36
C ALA A 59 10.91 14.03 -12.84
N GLY A 60 11.24 14.92 -13.78
CA GLY A 60 11.43 16.35 -13.52
C GLY A 60 12.62 16.69 -12.62
N PRO A 61 12.58 17.83 -11.91
CA PRO A 61 13.66 18.27 -11.03
C PRO A 61 13.63 17.62 -9.64
N ALA A 62 12.55 16.89 -9.29
CA ALA A 62 12.38 16.33 -7.95
C ALA A 62 13.54 15.41 -7.58
N THR A 63 13.95 15.38 -6.31
CA THR A 63 14.93 14.39 -5.88
C THR A 63 14.27 13.02 -5.72
N VAL A 64 15.09 11.97 -5.71
CA VAL A 64 14.60 10.61 -5.43
C VAL A 64 14.00 10.54 -4.02
N GLU A 65 14.60 11.25 -3.07
CA GLU A 65 14.13 11.37 -1.69
C GLU A 65 12.74 12.00 -1.61
N GLU A 66 12.50 13.08 -2.36
CA GLU A 66 11.18 13.72 -2.43
C GLU A 66 10.13 12.78 -3.03
N TYR A 67 10.48 12.04 -4.08
CA TYR A 67 9.60 11.03 -4.66
C TYR A 67 9.24 9.95 -3.64
N GLN A 68 10.25 9.39 -2.96
CA GLN A 68 10.05 8.36 -1.93
C GLN A 68 9.20 8.87 -0.77
N ALA A 69 9.41 10.12 -0.34
CA ALA A 69 8.63 10.75 0.73
C ALA A 69 7.15 10.93 0.32
N ARG A 70 6.88 11.36 -0.92
CA ARG A 70 5.51 11.49 -1.45
C ARG A 70 4.81 10.14 -1.52
N LEU A 71 5.49 9.11 -2.02
CA LEU A 71 4.95 7.76 -2.11
C LEU A 71 4.62 7.18 -0.73
N ARG A 72 5.56 7.27 0.21
CA ARG A 72 5.36 6.81 1.60
C ARG A 72 4.24 7.58 2.30
N ALA A 73 4.10 8.89 2.06
CA ALA A 73 3.02 9.68 2.66
C ALA A 73 1.63 9.20 2.22
N VAL A 74 1.48 8.80 0.95
CA VAL A 74 0.20 8.28 0.42
C VAL A 74 -0.11 6.89 0.99
N LEU A 75 0.83 5.94 0.86
CA LEU A 75 0.66 4.58 1.37
C LEU A 75 0.45 4.57 2.88
N GLY A 76 1.21 5.42 3.56
CA GLY A 76 1.14 5.56 5.00
C GLY A 76 -0.21 6.08 5.49
N SER A 77 -0.80 7.03 4.77
CA SER A 77 -2.16 7.49 5.08
C SER A 77 -3.17 6.37 4.87
N ALA A 78 -3.09 5.63 3.76
CA ALA A 78 -4.00 4.51 3.47
C ALA A 78 -3.99 3.47 4.60
N LEU A 79 -2.79 3.00 4.98
CA LEU A 79 -2.63 2.00 6.02
C LEU A 79 -3.04 2.51 7.40
N ASP A 80 -2.85 3.81 7.72
CA ASP A 80 -3.37 4.37 8.98
C ASP A 80 -4.90 4.34 9.04
N HIS A 81 -5.59 4.59 7.92
CA HIS A 81 -7.06 4.57 7.89
C HIS A 81 -7.58 3.15 8.13
N THR A 82 -6.97 2.15 7.49
CA THR A 82 -7.31 0.74 7.72
C THR A 82 -7.02 0.31 9.15
N VAL A 83 -5.81 0.58 9.67
CA VAL A 83 -5.43 0.17 11.04
C VAL A 83 -6.33 0.83 12.09
N ALA A 84 -6.84 2.03 11.83
CA ALA A 84 -7.79 2.71 12.71
C ALA A 84 -9.23 2.18 12.61
N GLY A 85 -9.52 1.24 11.70
CA GLY A 85 -10.86 0.67 11.51
C GLY A 85 -11.88 1.71 11.04
N LEU A 86 -11.46 2.72 10.28
CA LEU A 86 -12.36 3.74 9.76
C LEU A 86 -13.23 3.15 8.65
N ASP A 87 -14.55 3.27 8.80
CA ASP A 87 -15.51 2.91 7.77
C ASP A 87 -15.28 3.73 6.49
N LEU A 88 -14.75 3.07 5.47
CA LEU A 88 -14.36 3.69 4.21
C LEU A 88 -15.57 4.01 3.31
N ASP A 89 -16.72 3.33 3.52
CA ASP A 89 -17.96 3.50 2.73
C ASP A 89 -18.63 4.86 2.97
N HIS A 90 -18.25 5.55 4.05
CA HIS A 90 -18.83 6.82 4.46
C HIS A 90 -17.84 7.99 4.42
N LEU A 91 -16.64 7.80 3.86
CA LEU A 91 -15.70 8.91 3.70
C LEU A 91 -16.17 9.88 2.60
N PRO A 92 -16.33 11.19 2.87
CA PRO A 92 -16.49 12.17 1.81
C PRO A 92 -15.36 12.06 0.76
N ASP A 93 -15.69 12.34 -0.50
CA ASP A 93 -14.73 12.43 -1.62
C ASP A 93 -13.64 13.52 -1.39
N SER A 94 -13.72 14.28 -0.30
CA SER A 94 -12.72 15.24 0.16
C SER A 94 -11.92 14.68 1.35
N ALA A 95 -10.59 14.82 1.30
CA ALA A 95 -9.62 14.32 2.31
C ALA A 95 -9.74 14.90 3.73
N ALA A 96 -10.87 15.51 4.07
CA ALA A 96 -11.14 16.08 5.39
C ALA A 96 -11.74 15.02 6.31
N LEU A 97 -10.96 14.01 6.67
CA LEU A 97 -11.25 13.13 7.80
C LEU A 97 -10.01 13.00 8.67
N ALA A 98 -10.01 13.79 9.72
CA ALA A 98 -9.14 13.62 10.87
C ALA A 98 -9.97 14.00 12.10
N LEU A 99 -10.78 13.07 12.60
CA LEU A 99 -11.35 13.16 13.95
C LEU A 99 -10.52 12.37 14.96
N ASP A 100 -9.72 11.39 14.49
CA ASP A 100 -8.64 10.77 15.26
C ASP A 100 -7.29 11.37 14.85
N ARG A 101 -6.56 11.95 15.81
CA ARG A 101 -5.24 12.55 15.60
C ARG A 101 -4.15 11.52 15.31
N SER A 102 -4.47 10.24 15.43
CA SER A 102 -3.57 9.11 15.21
C SER A 102 -3.49 8.71 13.73
N VAL A 103 -4.42 9.18 12.89
CA VAL A 103 -4.48 8.87 11.46
C VAL A 103 -3.84 9.99 10.66
N ARG A 104 -2.84 9.67 9.82
CA ARG A 104 -2.27 10.67 8.91
C ARG A 104 -3.28 11.03 7.82
N PRO A 105 -3.54 12.32 7.59
CA PRO A 105 -4.46 12.74 6.54
C PRO A 105 -3.90 12.38 5.16
N VAL A 106 -4.80 12.07 4.23
CA VAL A 106 -4.42 11.86 2.83
C VAL A 106 -3.78 13.14 2.30
N PRO A 107 -2.61 13.08 1.64
CA PRO A 107 -1.98 14.26 1.09
C PRO A 107 -2.96 15.03 0.17
N PRO A 108 -3.18 16.35 0.36
CA PRO A 108 -4.20 17.09 -0.39
C PRO A 108 -4.04 17.00 -1.91
N TRP A 109 -2.78 16.91 -2.39
CA TRP A 109 -2.50 16.73 -3.81
C TRP A 109 -2.96 15.37 -4.35
N PHE A 110 -2.86 14.31 -3.53
CA PHE A 110 -3.25 12.97 -3.93
C PHE A 110 -4.77 12.84 -3.95
N ALA A 111 -5.44 13.44 -2.96
CA ALA A 111 -6.89 13.54 -2.95
C ALA A 111 -7.41 14.34 -4.15
N ALA A 112 -6.80 15.49 -4.44
CA ALA A 112 -7.15 16.33 -5.58
C ALA A 112 -7.03 15.59 -6.92
N ILE A 113 -5.95 14.82 -7.14
CA ILE A 113 -5.77 14.07 -8.38
C ILE A 113 -6.65 12.82 -8.47
N SER A 114 -7.02 12.24 -7.31
CA SER A 114 -7.88 11.06 -7.20
C SER A 114 -9.38 11.41 -7.07
N THR A 115 -9.77 12.60 -7.53
CA THR A 115 -11.18 13.01 -7.60
C THR A 115 -11.91 12.25 -8.71
N GLY A 116 -13.13 11.76 -8.46
CA GLY A 116 -13.90 11.01 -9.46
C GLY A 116 -14.40 11.85 -10.63
N PRO A 117 -14.94 11.22 -11.70
CA PRO A 117 -15.58 11.95 -12.79
C PRO A 117 -16.74 12.79 -12.23
N GLY A 118 -16.65 14.11 -12.31
CA GLY A 118 -17.66 15.05 -11.81
C GLY A 118 -17.26 15.84 -10.56
N ALA A 119 -16.25 15.38 -9.80
CA ALA A 119 -15.58 16.23 -8.82
C ALA A 119 -14.68 17.23 -9.58
N ALA A 120 -14.81 18.51 -9.23
CA ALA A 120 -14.48 19.63 -10.11
C ALA A 120 -13.08 19.49 -10.73
N HIS A 121 -13.00 19.53 -12.07
CA HIS A 121 -11.77 19.72 -12.84
C HIS A 121 -10.83 20.75 -12.18
N ALA A 122 -11.40 21.79 -11.55
CA ALA A 122 -10.71 22.79 -10.74
C ALA A 122 -9.82 22.21 -9.63
N ALA A 123 -10.23 21.18 -8.90
CA ALA A 123 -9.41 20.56 -7.85
C ALA A 123 -8.18 19.85 -8.44
N ARG A 124 -8.33 19.18 -9.59
CA ARG A 124 -7.19 18.59 -10.30
C ARG A 124 -6.22 19.67 -10.76
N GLU A 125 -6.72 20.80 -11.26
CA GLU A 125 -5.88 21.92 -11.71
C GLU A 125 -5.08 22.58 -10.58
N THR A 126 -5.54 22.52 -9.33
CA THR A 126 -4.78 23.01 -8.17
C THR A 126 -3.75 22.00 -7.67
N ALA A 127 -3.78 20.74 -8.13
CA ALA A 127 -2.77 19.76 -7.77
C ALA A 127 -1.40 20.13 -8.36
N PRO A 128 -0.30 19.88 -7.62
CA PRO A 128 1.05 20.08 -8.11
C PRO A 128 1.28 19.41 -9.47
N GLU A 129 2.11 20.05 -10.29
CA GLU A 129 2.36 19.62 -11.66
C GLU A 129 2.87 18.17 -11.74
N PHE A 130 3.72 17.73 -10.80
CA PHE A 130 4.22 16.34 -10.79
C PHE A 130 3.07 15.32 -10.71
N ALA A 131 2.03 15.60 -9.91
CA ALA A 131 0.90 14.71 -9.72
C ALA A 131 -0.01 14.71 -10.93
N ARG A 132 -0.29 15.89 -11.50
CA ARG A 132 -1.06 16.03 -12.74
C ARG A 132 -0.40 15.32 -13.92
N GLN A 133 0.90 15.55 -14.11
CA GLN A 133 1.67 14.87 -15.17
C GLN A 133 1.73 13.36 -14.92
N GLY A 134 1.95 12.92 -13.67
CA GLY A 134 1.94 11.52 -13.28
C GLY A 134 0.62 10.82 -13.62
N ALA A 135 -0.51 11.42 -13.25
CA ALA A 135 -1.83 10.93 -13.63
C ALA A 135 -2.02 10.86 -15.16
N GLY A 136 -1.58 11.89 -15.89
CA GLY A 136 -1.62 11.88 -17.35
C GLY A 136 -0.80 10.74 -17.97
N ARG A 137 0.39 10.48 -17.43
CA ARG A 137 1.25 9.37 -17.88
C ARG A 137 0.67 8.00 -17.54
N PHE A 138 0.04 7.84 -16.38
CA PHE A 138 -0.69 6.62 -16.02
C PHE A 138 -1.76 6.28 -17.06
N VAL A 139 -2.58 7.27 -17.45
CA VAL A 139 -3.61 7.09 -18.48
C VAL A 139 -2.99 6.82 -19.85
N ALA A 140 -1.95 7.56 -20.23
CA ALA A 140 -1.26 7.38 -21.50
C ALA A 140 -0.57 6.00 -21.62
N ALA A 141 -0.16 5.40 -20.50
CA ALA A 141 0.37 4.05 -20.42
C ALA A 141 -0.70 2.95 -20.50
N GLY A 142 -1.99 3.31 -20.62
CA GLY A 142 -3.09 2.37 -20.79
C GLY A 142 -3.53 1.68 -19.49
N HIS A 143 -3.17 2.22 -18.33
CA HIS A 143 -3.51 1.64 -17.02
C HIS A 143 -4.93 1.98 -16.53
N GLY A 144 -5.72 2.68 -17.35
CA GLY A 144 -7.11 3.06 -17.04
C GLY A 144 -7.30 4.57 -16.99
N THR A 145 -8.37 5.02 -16.33
CA THR A 145 -8.77 6.44 -16.25
C THR A 145 -8.30 7.14 -14.97
N GLY A 146 -7.51 6.44 -14.16
CA GLY A 146 -7.10 6.86 -12.81
C GLY A 146 -8.00 6.24 -11.73
N TRP A 147 -7.81 6.69 -10.49
CA TRP A 147 -8.54 6.16 -9.33
C TRP A 147 -9.39 7.23 -8.66
N ARG A 148 -10.56 6.82 -8.17
CA ARG A 148 -11.30 7.59 -7.16
C ARG A 148 -10.65 7.38 -5.80
N LEU A 149 -10.58 8.42 -4.98
CA LEU A 149 -9.93 8.35 -3.67
C LEU A 149 -10.54 7.26 -2.79
N ALA A 150 -11.87 7.23 -2.65
CA ALA A 150 -12.57 6.21 -1.87
C ALA A 150 -12.22 4.80 -2.35
N GLY A 151 -12.40 4.52 -3.64
CA GLY A 151 -12.08 3.20 -4.21
C GLY A 151 -10.59 2.85 -4.21
N TRP A 152 -9.68 3.84 -4.08
CA TRP A 152 -8.26 3.60 -3.88
C TRP A 152 -7.95 3.24 -2.42
N LEU A 153 -8.56 3.95 -1.46
CA LEU A 153 -8.42 3.66 -0.02
C LEU A 153 -9.02 2.29 0.33
N GLU A 154 -10.16 1.94 -0.27
CA GLU A 154 -10.83 0.64 -0.10
C GLU A 154 -9.91 -0.55 -0.44
N ARG A 155 -8.88 -0.37 -1.30
CA ARG A 155 -7.91 -1.43 -1.59
C ARG A 155 -7.04 -1.81 -0.40
N PHE A 156 -6.97 -0.95 0.61
CA PHE A 156 -6.22 -1.20 1.82
C PHE A 156 -7.10 -1.72 2.94
N ASP A 157 -8.42 -1.85 2.74
CA ASP A 157 -9.33 -2.39 3.77
C ASP A 157 -8.96 -3.86 4.11
N TRP A 158 -9.20 -4.26 5.36
CA TRP A 158 -8.86 -5.58 5.88
C TRP A 158 -9.71 -6.68 5.22
N ASP A 159 -10.96 -6.37 4.87
CA ASP A 159 -11.87 -7.29 4.19
C ASP A 159 -11.63 -7.36 2.67
N ASN A 160 -10.75 -6.49 2.14
CA ASN A 160 -10.51 -6.37 0.72
C ASN A 160 -9.52 -7.43 0.23
N THR A 161 -10.09 -8.53 -0.29
CA THR A 161 -9.31 -9.64 -0.86
C THR A 161 -8.67 -9.34 -2.23
N PHE A 162 -8.86 -8.14 -2.80
CA PHE A 162 -8.31 -7.81 -4.12
C PHE A 162 -6.85 -7.34 -4.07
N ARG A 163 -6.37 -6.80 -2.93
CA ARG A 163 -4.97 -6.40 -2.78
C ARG A 163 -4.15 -7.57 -2.27
N THR A 164 -3.55 -8.31 -3.19
CA THR A 164 -2.75 -9.50 -2.88
C THR A 164 -1.25 -9.21 -2.68
N TRP A 165 -0.90 -7.96 -2.40
CA TRP A 165 0.48 -7.54 -2.16
C TRP A 165 0.61 -6.65 -0.92
N GLN A 166 1.76 -6.73 -0.26
CA GLN A 166 2.14 -5.93 0.90
C GLN A 166 3.36 -5.07 0.60
N TRP A 167 3.35 -3.82 1.02
CA TRP A 167 4.48 -2.93 0.94
C TRP A 167 5.71 -3.53 1.64
N TRP A 168 6.84 -3.54 0.93
CA TRP A 168 8.13 -3.96 1.47
C TRP A 168 9.06 -2.77 1.69
N ASP A 169 9.48 -2.09 0.62
CA ASP A 169 10.44 -0.99 0.70
C ASP A 169 10.48 -0.17 -0.60
N VAL A 170 11.20 0.96 -0.58
CA VAL A 170 11.66 1.65 -1.78
C VAL A 170 13.15 1.97 -1.66
N THR A 171 13.94 1.43 -2.60
CA THR A 171 15.40 1.52 -2.62
C THR A 171 15.88 2.32 -3.82
N ARG A 172 17.08 2.89 -3.74
CA ARG A 172 17.72 3.56 -4.89
C ARG A 172 18.47 2.51 -5.71
N THR A 173 18.32 2.56 -7.03
CA THR A 173 19.11 1.70 -7.94
C THR A 173 20.22 2.45 -8.64
N GLY A 174 20.11 3.78 -8.76
CA GLY A 174 21.12 4.65 -9.33
C GLY A 174 20.49 5.84 -10.05
N GLY A 175 21.24 6.95 -10.16
CA GLY A 175 20.75 8.17 -10.84
C GLY A 175 19.40 8.65 -10.29
N ARG A 176 18.38 8.66 -11.16
CA ARG A 176 16.98 9.03 -10.86
C ARG A 176 16.05 7.82 -10.80
N THR A 177 16.58 6.63 -10.56
CA THR A 177 15.83 5.39 -10.58
C THR A 177 15.73 4.79 -9.19
N VAL A 178 14.53 4.28 -8.87
CA VAL A 178 14.24 3.53 -7.64
C VAL A 178 13.59 2.20 -7.96
N SER A 179 13.72 1.26 -7.03
CA SER A 179 12.92 0.04 -7.00
C SER A 179 11.84 0.20 -5.93
N ILE A 180 10.58 -0.01 -6.30
CA ILE A 180 9.51 -0.26 -5.33
C ILE A 180 9.43 -1.77 -5.14
N TRP A 181 9.45 -2.21 -3.89
CA TRP A 181 9.39 -3.61 -3.51
C TRP A 181 8.08 -3.89 -2.78
N VAL A 182 7.44 -4.99 -3.17
CA VAL A 182 6.28 -5.53 -2.48
C VAL A 182 6.45 -7.04 -2.30
N ASP A 183 5.93 -7.56 -1.21
CA ASP A 183 5.70 -8.99 -1.07
C ASP A 183 4.37 -9.31 -1.75
N ALA A 184 4.40 -10.12 -2.79
CA ALA A 184 3.21 -10.62 -3.49
C ALA A 184 3.09 -12.15 -3.34
N HIS A 185 3.64 -12.69 -2.24
CA HIS A 185 3.61 -14.11 -1.91
C HIS A 185 4.16 -15.03 -3.01
N GLY A 186 5.14 -14.52 -3.78
CA GLY A 186 5.77 -15.26 -4.88
C GLY A 186 5.04 -15.16 -6.22
N GLU A 187 3.99 -14.34 -6.34
CA GLU A 187 3.29 -14.11 -7.60
C GLU A 187 3.98 -13.05 -8.48
N ASP A 188 4.11 -13.35 -9.77
CA ASP A 188 4.63 -12.44 -10.78
C ASP A 188 3.53 -11.63 -11.51
N PHE A 189 2.25 -12.00 -11.30
CA PHE A 189 1.08 -11.30 -11.79
C PHE A 189 0.03 -11.16 -10.68
N PHE A 190 -0.27 -9.92 -10.32
CA PHE A 190 -1.26 -9.58 -9.29
C PHE A 190 -1.88 -8.20 -9.55
N ALA A 191 -3.02 -7.92 -8.93
CA ALA A 191 -3.66 -6.62 -8.99
C ALA A 191 -2.78 -5.58 -8.29
N CYS A 192 -2.27 -4.61 -9.08
CA CYS A 192 -1.31 -3.61 -8.61
C CYS A 192 -1.58 -2.21 -9.16
N GLN A 193 -2.80 -1.96 -9.66
CA GLN A 193 -3.10 -0.71 -10.38
C GLN A 193 -3.18 0.48 -9.41
N GLU A 194 -3.61 0.25 -8.18
CA GLU A 194 -3.60 1.19 -7.07
C GLU A 194 -2.16 1.57 -6.67
N LEU A 195 -1.24 0.60 -6.62
CA LEU A 195 0.18 0.89 -6.40
C LEU A 195 0.78 1.70 -7.55
N ARG A 196 0.49 1.32 -8.81
CA ARG A 196 0.93 2.08 -9.98
C ARG A 196 0.40 3.50 -9.94
N TRP A 197 -0.87 3.69 -9.61
CA TRP A 197 -1.45 5.03 -9.48
C TRP A 197 -0.70 5.89 -8.46
N ALA A 198 -0.42 5.35 -7.27
CA ALA A 198 0.39 6.04 -6.26
C ALA A 198 1.81 6.34 -6.77
N ALA A 199 2.47 5.38 -7.42
CA ALA A 199 3.81 5.55 -7.98
C ALA A 199 3.86 6.63 -9.07
N TRP A 200 2.90 6.64 -10.00
CA TRP A 200 2.81 7.61 -11.07
C TRP A 200 2.53 9.02 -10.53
N THR A 201 1.51 9.17 -9.70
CA THR A 201 1.10 10.47 -9.15
C THR A 201 2.09 11.04 -8.12
N ALA A 202 2.94 10.21 -7.49
CA ALA A 202 4.07 10.68 -6.70
C ALA A 202 5.18 11.34 -7.54
N GLY A 203 5.13 11.19 -8.87
CA GLY A 203 6.04 11.84 -9.82
C GLY A 203 6.91 10.89 -10.64
N ALA A 204 6.44 9.69 -10.96
CA ALA A 204 7.16 8.82 -11.89
C ALA A 204 7.10 9.37 -13.33
N ALA A 205 8.21 9.22 -14.05
CA ALA A 205 8.30 9.35 -15.50
C ALA A 205 7.99 8.02 -16.20
N ARG A 206 8.36 6.91 -15.55
CA ARG A 206 8.13 5.54 -16.03
C ARG A 206 8.01 4.59 -14.85
N VAL A 207 7.13 3.59 -14.97
CA VAL A 207 6.97 2.49 -14.02
C VAL A 207 6.94 1.18 -14.80
N ASP A 208 8.00 0.38 -14.68
CA ASP A 208 8.10 -0.98 -15.24
C ASP A 208 7.87 -2.03 -14.16
N GLY A 209 7.38 -3.21 -14.53
CA GLY A 209 7.06 -4.31 -13.62
C GLY A 209 5.54 -4.56 -13.50
N PRO A 210 5.09 -5.37 -12.52
CA PRO A 210 5.94 -6.08 -11.55
C PRO A 210 6.83 -7.11 -12.23
N ALA A 211 7.97 -7.41 -11.61
CA ALA A 211 8.79 -8.56 -11.93
C ALA A 211 9.14 -9.26 -10.61
N LEU A 212 8.95 -10.58 -10.55
CA LEU A 212 9.37 -11.37 -9.40
C LEU A 212 10.90 -11.51 -9.40
N VAL A 213 11.55 -11.09 -8.32
CA VAL A 213 13.02 -11.04 -8.22
C VAL A 213 13.45 -11.66 -6.89
N ASP A 214 14.60 -12.33 -6.92
CA ASP A 214 15.24 -12.86 -5.71
C ASP A 214 15.47 -11.73 -4.68
N ALA A 215 15.05 -11.97 -3.44
CA ALA A 215 15.09 -10.95 -2.40
C ALA A 215 16.51 -10.51 -2.01
N ARG A 216 17.55 -11.26 -2.40
CA ARG A 216 18.96 -10.83 -2.29
C ARG A 216 19.27 -9.60 -3.13
N VAL A 217 18.51 -9.33 -4.20
CA VAL A 217 18.67 -8.10 -4.99
C VAL A 217 18.28 -6.88 -4.15
N TRP A 218 17.17 -6.96 -3.39
CA TRP A 218 16.78 -5.91 -2.46
C TRP A 218 17.86 -5.67 -1.38
N LEU A 219 18.40 -6.75 -0.78
CA LEU A 219 19.48 -6.63 0.21
C LEU A 219 20.70 -5.89 -0.34
N ALA A 220 21.05 -6.17 -1.59
CA ALA A 220 22.21 -5.57 -2.23
C ALA A 220 21.99 -4.09 -2.58
N GLU A 221 20.83 -3.74 -3.12
CA GLU A 221 20.43 -2.35 -3.37
C GLU A 221 20.44 -1.53 -2.07
N ARG A 222 20.00 -2.10 -0.95
CA ARG A 222 20.06 -1.45 0.36
C ARG A 222 21.45 -1.24 0.91
N SER A 223 22.36 -2.16 0.59
CA SER A 223 23.75 -2.10 1.04
C SER A 223 24.61 -1.16 0.19
N GLY A 224 24.02 -0.49 -0.80
CA GLY A 224 24.75 0.33 -1.77
C GLY A 224 25.67 -0.46 -2.69
N HIS A 225 25.50 -1.79 -2.74
CA HIS A 225 26.30 -2.71 -3.55
C HIS A 225 25.39 -3.32 -4.60
N PRO A 226 25.27 -2.75 -5.82
CA PRO A 226 24.49 -3.40 -6.86
C PRO A 226 25.07 -4.79 -7.14
N LEU A 227 24.25 -5.84 -7.07
CA LEU A 227 24.66 -7.14 -7.60
C LEU A 227 24.85 -6.95 -9.10
N SER A 228 26.07 -7.19 -9.59
CA SER A 228 26.28 -7.31 -11.04
C SER A 228 25.29 -8.37 -11.56
N PRO A 229 24.64 -8.12 -12.70
CA PRO A 229 23.80 -9.14 -13.32
C PRO A 229 24.69 -10.36 -13.56
N SER A 230 24.35 -11.46 -12.90
CA SER A 230 24.99 -12.75 -13.13
C SER A 230 24.88 -13.07 -14.62
N ALA A 231 26.02 -13.06 -15.31
CA ALA A 231 26.13 -13.58 -16.66
C ALA A 231 25.60 -15.01 -16.64
N GLY A 232 24.56 -15.27 -17.44
CA GLY A 232 23.96 -16.58 -17.59
C GLY A 232 25.01 -17.64 -17.91
N ARG A 233 24.74 -18.85 -17.43
CA ARG A 233 25.23 -20.09 -18.04
C ARG A 233 24.04 -20.88 -18.52
#